data_AF-A0AB73KTB3-F1
#
_entry.id   AF-A0AB73KTB3-F1
#
_cell.length_a   1.000
_cell.length_b   1.000
_cell.length_c   1.000
_cell.angle_alpha   90.00
_cell.angle_beta   90.00
_cell.angle_gamma   90.00
#
_symmetry.space_group_name_H-M   'P 1'
#
loop_
_entity.id
_entity.type
_entity.pdbx_description
1 polymer ?
#
loop_
_entity_poly.entity_id
_entity_poly.type
_entity_poly.pdbx_seq_one_letter_code
_entity_poly.pdbx_strand_id
1 'polypeptide(L)'
;MGPLRFGMSPAEVTAALLTSEPEARVGGPYGQEDFPGGVKTFYGAGKLVCVALDAITGPQVFLAGFPLAGRDPAQGHQFLLDHAAEHGNWALYTPDGSLALTDLGLLLRSQQAGEALLTRPLFVKEEWLESQYYRDHLPLEDAPGWMPEYPFPPAP
;
A
#
# COMPACT_ATOMS: atom_id res chain seq x y z
N MET A 1 9.45 1.27 6.83
CA MET A 1 8.96 -0.10 6.58
C MET A 1 10.16 -1.00 6.37
N GLY A 2 10.62 -1.73 7.39
CA GLY A 2 11.90 -2.45 7.28
C GLY A 2 13.01 -1.57 6.70
N PRO A 3 13.76 -2.02 5.67
CA PRO A 3 14.80 -1.21 5.03
C PRO A 3 14.27 -0.16 4.03
N LEU A 4 12.98 -0.22 3.66
CA LEU A 4 12.39 0.67 2.66
C LEU A 4 11.96 2.02 3.25
N ARG A 5 12.21 3.08 2.47
CA ARG A 5 11.86 4.47 2.77
C ARG A 5 11.23 5.11 1.55
N PHE A 6 10.14 5.86 1.75
CA PHE A 6 9.54 6.65 0.69
C PHE A 6 10.55 7.67 0.12
N GLY A 7 10.48 7.92 -1.19
CA GLY A 7 11.47 8.72 -1.92
C GLY A 7 12.68 7.95 -2.45
N MET A 8 12.80 6.64 -2.17
CA MET A 8 13.80 5.79 -2.82
C MET A 8 13.52 5.65 -4.33
N SER A 9 14.57 5.67 -5.14
CA SER A 9 14.52 5.24 -6.54
C SER A 9 14.40 3.71 -6.65
N PRO A 10 13.98 3.17 -7.80
CA PRO A 10 13.92 1.71 -8.02
C PRO A 10 15.24 0.97 -7.72
N ALA A 11 16.38 1.61 -8.04
CA ALA A 11 17.70 1.06 -7.74
C ALA A 11 17.97 0.99 -6.22
N GLU A 12 17.57 2.01 -5.47
CA GLU A 12 17.71 2.04 -4.01
C GLU A 12 16.79 1.01 -3.34
N VAL A 13 15.58 0.81 -3.86
CA VAL A 13 14.65 -0.23 -3.39
C VAL A 13 15.25 -1.62 -3.60
N THR A 14 15.74 -1.89 -4.80
CA THR A 14 16.39 -3.16 -5.16
C THR A 14 17.57 -3.47 -4.23
N ALA A 15 18.43 -2.46 -4.00
CA ALA A 15 19.53 -2.57 -3.05
C ALA A 15 19.07 -2.81 -1.61
N ALA A 16 18.01 -2.12 -1.16
CA ALA A 16 17.47 -2.25 0.19
C ALA A 16 16.81 -3.62 0.44
N LEU A 17 16.21 -4.22 -0.58
CA LEU A 17 15.63 -5.57 -0.53
C LEU A 17 16.66 -6.68 -0.73
N LEU A 18 17.94 -6.34 -0.97
CA LEU A 18 19.03 -7.28 -1.26
C LEU A 18 18.68 -8.22 -2.43
N THR A 19 17.93 -7.71 -3.40
CA THR A 19 17.56 -8.43 -4.63
C THR A 19 18.30 -7.83 -5.82
N SER A 20 18.45 -8.61 -6.89
CA SER A 20 19.10 -8.13 -8.12
C SER A 20 18.12 -7.40 -9.02
N GLU A 21 16.88 -7.90 -9.15
CA GLU A 21 15.83 -7.35 -10.01
C GLU A 21 14.43 -7.71 -9.47
N PRO A 22 13.37 -6.94 -9.82
CA PRO A 22 11.99 -7.33 -9.57
C PRO A 22 11.56 -8.50 -10.46
N GLU A 23 10.63 -9.34 -9.98
CA GLU A 23 10.04 -10.45 -10.72
C GLU A 23 9.15 -9.95 -11.87
N ALA A 24 8.47 -8.81 -11.68
CA ALA A 24 7.66 -8.19 -12.70
C ALA A 24 7.72 -6.67 -12.62
N ARG A 25 7.61 -6.01 -13.78
CA ARG A 25 7.36 -4.57 -13.87
C ARG A 25 6.02 -4.37 -14.53
N VAL A 26 5.07 -3.81 -13.79
CA VAL A 26 3.71 -3.56 -14.28
C VAL A 26 3.59 -2.08 -14.63
N GLY A 27 3.08 -1.81 -15.82
CA GLY A 27 2.78 -0.45 -16.27
C GLY A 27 1.49 0.05 -15.63
N GLY A 28 1.30 1.37 -15.60
CA GLY A 28 0.12 1.96 -15.00
C GLY A 28 0.33 3.44 -14.68
N PRO A 29 -0.64 4.08 -14.02
CA PRO A 29 -0.50 5.43 -13.49
C PRO A 29 0.74 5.60 -12.60
N TYR A 30 1.09 4.54 -11.88
CA TYR A 30 2.31 4.41 -11.11
C TYR A 30 3.18 3.34 -11.75
N GLY A 31 4.49 3.57 -11.78
CA GLY A 31 5.42 2.48 -12.09
C GLY A 31 5.29 1.45 -10.98
N GLN A 32 5.04 0.19 -11.31
CA GLN A 32 4.91 -0.88 -10.32
C GLN A 32 6.02 -1.90 -10.53
N GLU A 33 6.66 -2.31 -9.44
CA GLU A 33 7.61 -3.42 -9.41
C GLU A 33 7.21 -4.43 -8.35
N ASP A 34 7.10 -5.69 -8.77
CA ASP A 34 6.77 -6.83 -7.93
C ASP A 34 8.05 -7.56 -7.57
N PHE A 35 8.30 -7.75 -6.28
CA PHE A 35 9.50 -8.40 -5.74
C PHE A 35 9.18 -9.76 -5.13
N PRO A 36 10.18 -10.67 -5.08
CA PRO A 36 10.04 -11.95 -4.41
C PRO A 36 9.59 -11.78 -2.96
N GLY A 37 8.82 -12.74 -2.45
CA GLY A 37 8.30 -12.69 -1.08
C GLY A 37 7.15 -11.70 -0.91
N GLY A 38 6.37 -11.46 -1.98
CA GLY A 38 5.09 -10.75 -1.89
C GLY A 38 5.20 -9.27 -1.56
N VAL A 39 6.28 -8.61 -1.95
CA VAL A 39 6.46 -7.16 -1.77
C VAL A 39 6.24 -6.47 -3.11
N LYS A 40 5.26 -5.59 -3.17
CA LYS A 40 4.99 -4.77 -4.36
C LYS A 40 5.28 -3.32 -4.05
N THR A 41 5.92 -2.64 -4.98
CA THR A 41 6.32 -1.24 -4.82
C THR A 41 5.76 -0.41 -5.96
N PHE A 42 5.34 0.81 -5.64
CA PHE A 42 4.79 1.73 -6.60
C PHE A 42 5.57 3.04 -6.57
N TYR A 43 5.82 3.57 -7.75
CA TYR A 43 6.66 4.74 -8.00
C TYR A 43 5.86 5.85 -8.68
N GLY A 44 5.87 7.03 -8.07
CA GLY A 44 5.37 8.28 -8.64
C GLY A 44 6.56 9.16 -9.00
N ALA A 45 6.61 9.69 -10.23
CA ALA A 45 7.77 10.46 -10.72
C ALA A 45 9.14 9.77 -10.50
N GLY A 46 9.18 8.42 -10.56
CA GLY A 46 10.40 7.63 -10.35
C GLY A 46 10.84 7.47 -8.89
N LYS A 47 9.97 7.78 -7.94
CA LYS A 47 10.23 7.74 -6.50
C LYS A 47 9.23 6.86 -5.79
N LEU A 48 9.69 6.06 -4.82
CA LEU A 48 8.87 5.14 -4.05
C LEU A 48 7.83 5.93 -3.25
N VAL A 49 6.56 5.64 -3.50
CA VAL A 49 5.41 6.35 -2.91
C VAL A 49 4.44 5.41 -2.22
N CYS A 50 4.43 4.14 -2.61
CA CYS A 50 3.62 3.12 -1.97
C CYS A 50 4.35 1.78 -1.93
N VAL A 51 4.14 1.02 -0.86
CA VAL A 51 4.56 -0.36 -0.70
C VAL A 51 3.34 -1.18 -0.30
N ALA A 52 2.98 -2.16 -1.11
CA ALA A 52 1.91 -3.11 -0.79
C ALA A 52 2.51 -4.47 -0.45
N LEU A 53 2.03 -5.08 0.62
CA LEU A 53 2.43 -6.44 0.99
C LEU A 53 1.32 -7.41 0.58
N ASP A 54 1.70 -8.56 0.06
CA ASP A 54 0.77 -9.64 -0.29
C ASP A 54 0.20 -10.30 0.98
N ALA A 55 -1.06 -10.69 0.94
CA ALA A 55 -1.74 -11.26 2.10
C ALA A 55 -1.22 -12.64 2.54
N ILE A 56 -0.59 -13.41 1.64
CA ILE A 56 -0.16 -14.80 1.91
C ILE A 56 1.37 -14.90 1.92
N THR A 57 2.01 -14.41 0.87
CA THR A 57 3.43 -14.55 0.61
C THR A 57 4.24 -13.37 1.13
N GLY A 58 3.56 -12.26 1.41
CA GLY A 58 4.15 -11.03 1.90
C GLY A 58 4.68 -11.15 3.34
N PRO A 59 5.58 -10.24 3.75
CA PRO A 59 6.04 -10.20 5.12
C PRO A 59 4.88 -9.84 6.06
N GLN A 60 4.80 -10.55 7.19
CA GLN A 60 3.86 -10.20 8.25
C GLN A 60 4.33 -8.92 8.95
N VAL A 61 3.49 -7.89 8.89
CA VAL A 61 3.66 -6.66 9.67
C VAL A 61 2.62 -6.58 10.78
N PHE A 62 2.99 -5.91 11.87
CA PHE A 62 2.19 -5.80 13.08
C PHE A 62 1.99 -4.34 13.45
N LEU A 63 0.77 -4.01 13.90
CA LEU A 63 0.45 -2.74 14.54
C LEU A 63 -0.07 -3.06 15.94
N ALA A 64 0.60 -2.54 16.99
CA ALA A 64 0.27 -2.84 18.39
C ALA A 64 0.09 -4.35 18.69
N GLY A 65 0.91 -5.20 18.05
CA GLY A 65 0.83 -6.66 18.19
C GLY A 65 -0.26 -7.34 17.35
N PHE A 66 -1.11 -6.59 16.65
CA PHE A 66 -2.07 -7.14 15.71
C PHE A 66 -1.45 -7.35 14.31
N PRO A 67 -1.51 -8.57 13.76
CA PRO A 67 -1.02 -8.89 12.41
C PRO A 67 -1.91 -8.27 11.32
N LEU A 68 -1.35 -7.45 10.43
CA LEU A 68 -2.12 -6.74 9.40
C LEU A 68 -2.31 -7.53 8.09
N ALA A 69 -1.34 -8.37 7.71
CA ALA A 69 -1.47 -9.26 6.55
C ALA A 69 -2.20 -10.56 6.93
N GLY A 70 -2.99 -11.10 6.00
CA GLY A 70 -3.57 -12.44 6.09
C GLY A 70 -4.72 -12.60 7.07
N ARG A 71 -5.41 -11.51 7.45
CA ARG A 71 -6.56 -11.56 8.38
C ARG A 71 -7.89 -11.46 7.66
N ASP A 72 -8.95 -11.81 8.37
CA ASP A 72 -10.30 -11.52 7.93
C ASP A 72 -10.51 -9.98 7.84
N PRO A 73 -11.06 -9.46 6.72
CA PRO A 73 -11.27 -8.02 6.53
C PRO A 73 -12.11 -7.36 7.62
N ALA A 74 -13.15 -8.02 8.12
CA ALA A 74 -13.99 -7.43 9.16
C ALA A 74 -13.21 -7.28 10.47
N GLN A 75 -12.42 -8.30 10.85
CA GLN A 75 -11.54 -8.21 12.02
C GLN A 75 -10.47 -7.14 11.86
N GLY A 76 -9.82 -7.07 10.69
CA GLY A 76 -8.79 -6.08 10.40
C GLY A 76 -9.33 -4.65 10.43
N HIS A 77 -10.50 -4.41 9.84
CA HIS A 77 -11.14 -3.10 9.87
C HIS A 77 -11.56 -2.70 11.29
N GLN A 78 -12.18 -3.62 12.04
CA GLN A 78 -12.59 -3.34 13.41
C GLN A 78 -11.37 -2.97 14.28
N PHE A 79 -10.27 -3.73 14.17
CA PHE A 79 -9.04 -3.43 14.90
C PHE A 79 -8.50 -2.03 14.58
N LEU A 80 -8.49 -1.61 13.31
CA LEU A 80 -8.01 -0.27 12.95
C LEU A 80 -8.91 0.84 13.47
N LEU A 81 -10.23 0.64 13.47
CA LEU A 81 -11.17 1.60 14.06
C LEU A 81 -10.98 1.73 15.57
N ASP A 82 -10.79 0.61 16.26
CA ASP A 82 -10.54 0.60 17.71
C ASP A 82 -9.20 1.27 18.01
N HIS A 83 -8.14 0.93 17.28
CA HIS A 83 -6.83 1.56 17.40
C HIS A 83 -6.87 3.07 17.12
N ALA A 84 -7.64 3.49 16.12
CA ALA A 84 -7.85 4.91 15.81
C ALA A 84 -8.53 5.64 16.98
N ALA A 85 -9.58 5.07 17.54
CA ALA A 85 -10.30 5.65 18.67
C ALA A 85 -9.44 5.72 19.94
N GLU A 86 -8.64 4.69 20.22
CA GLU A 86 -7.78 4.62 21.41
C GLU A 86 -6.60 5.59 21.36
N HIS A 87 -6.01 5.79 20.17
CA HIS A 87 -4.79 6.57 20.00
C HIS A 87 -5.03 7.96 19.38
N GLY A 88 -6.28 8.28 19.03
CA GLY A 88 -6.65 9.54 18.39
C GLY A 88 -6.21 9.66 16.93
N ASN A 89 -5.98 8.53 16.25
CA ASN A 89 -5.66 8.54 14.83
C ASN A 89 -6.93 8.76 13.99
N TRP A 90 -6.74 9.29 12.80
CA TRP A 90 -7.78 9.54 11.82
C TRP A 90 -7.95 8.33 10.92
N ALA A 91 -9.15 7.75 10.97
CA ALA A 91 -9.56 6.65 10.10
C ALA A 91 -10.41 7.15 8.94
N LEU A 92 -10.13 6.68 7.72
CA LEU A 92 -10.88 7.04 6.52
C LEU A 92 -11.12 5.81 5.64
N TYR A 93 -12.34 5.68 5.12
CA TYR A 93 -12.64 4.70 4.08
C TYR A 93 -12.31 5.27 2.71
N THR A 94 -11.58 4.49 1.91
CA THR A 94 -11.27 4.84 0.53
C THR A 94 -12.36 4.33 -0.42
N PRO A 95 -12.46 4.87 -1.64
CA PRO A 95 -13.50 4.47 -2.60
C PRO A 95 -13.50 2.97 -2.96
N ASP A 96 -12.35 2.30 -2.86
CA ASP A 96 -12.20 0.86 -3.07
C ASP A 96 -12.61 0.01 -1.84
N GLY A 97 -13.17 0.62 -0.80
CA GLY A 97 -13.63 -0.06 0.41
C GLY A 97 -12.52 -0.44 1.38
N SER A 98 -11.30 0.04 1.16
CA SER A 98 -10.18 -0.14 2.09
C SER A 98 -10.28 0.85 3.25
N LEU A 99 -9.67 0.51 4.39
CA LEU A 99 -9.63 1.38 5.57
C LEU A 99 -8.22 1.93 5.79
N ALA A 100 -8.09 3.26 5.82
CA ALA A 100 -6.83 3.95 6.04
C ALA A 100 -6.74 4.52 7.46
N LEU A 101 -5.55 4.44 8.07
CA LEU A 101 -5.12 5.30 9.17
C LEU A 101 -4.19 6.37 8.59
N THR A 102 -4.70 7.58 8.42
CA THR A 102 -4.03 8.60 7.63
C THR A 102 -2.73 9.06 8.26
N ASP A 103 -2.69 9.25 9.59
CA ASP A 103 -1.51 9.69 10.34
C ASP A 103 -0.36 8.67 10.30
N LEU A 104 -0.65 7.41 9.95
CA LEU A 104 0.34 6.34 9.87
C LEU A 104 0.73 5.99 8.43
N GLY A 105 0.08 6.61 7.43
CA GLY A 105 0.24 6.20 6.03
C GLY A 105 -0.15 4.75 5.77
N LEU A 106 -1.01 4.15 6.61
CA LEU A 106 -1.38 2.74 6.53
C LEU A 106 -2.78 2.61 5.92
N LEU A 107 -2.90 1.78 4.89
CA LEU A 107 -4.16 1.37 4.29
C LEU A 107 -4.28 -0.15 4.39
N LEU A 108 -5.41 -0.64 4.88
CA LEU A 108 -5.74 -2.05 4.90
C LEU A 108 -6.74 -2.36 3.81
N ARG A 109 -6.26 -3.07 2.79
CA ARG A 109 -7.04 -3.49 1.64
C ARG A 109 -7.37 -4.97 1.74
N SER A 110 -8.44 -5.39 1.07
CA SER A 110 -8.77 -6.80 0.92
C SER A 110 -8.18 -7.39 -0.37
N GLN A 111 -7.71 -8.64 -0.31
CA GLN A 111 -7.15 -9.40 -1.42
C GLN A 111 -7.82 -10.76 -1.51
N GLN A 112 -8.27 -11.11 -2.71
CA GLN A 112 -8.77 -12.46 -2.99
C GLN A 112 -7.58 -13.43 -3.05
N ALA A 113 -7.64 -14.46 -2.22
CA ALA A 113 -6.61 -15.47 -2.02
C ALA A 113 -7.28 -16.85 -2.15
N GLY A 114 -7.44 -17.31 -3.39
CA GLY A 114 -8.28 -18.46 -3.70
C GLY A 114 -9.75 -18.19 -3.36
N GLU A 115 -10.31 -18.97 -2.45
CA GLU A 115 -11.70 -18.81 -1.95
C GLU A 115 -11.81 -17.85 -0.75
N ALA A 116 -10.68 -17.40 -0.18
CA ALA A 116 -10.66 -16.52 0.99
C ALA A 116 -10.43 -15.07 0.57
N LEU A 117 -11.08 -14.14 1.28
CA LEU A 117 -10.75 -12.72 1.21
C LEU A 117 -9.91 -12.36 2.43
N LEU A 118 -8.69 -11.88 2.22
CA LEU A 118 -7.73 -11.61 3.29
C LEU A 118 -7.26 -10.17 3.27
N THR A 119 -6.89 -9.63 4.43
CA THR A 119 -6.32 -8.29 4.55
C THR A 119 -4.89 -8.27 4.03
N ARG A 120 -4.56 -7.17 3.38
CA ARG A 120 -3.23 -6.87 2.91
C ARG A 120 -2.90 -5.41 3.25
N PRO A 121 -1.76 -5.15 3.89
CA PRO A 121 -1.39 -3.79 4.26
C PRO A 121 -0.67 -3.09 3.10
N LEU A 122 -1.06 -1.85 2.88
CA LEU A 122 -0.42 -0.90 1.98
C LEU A 122 0.12 0.26 2.82
N PHE A 123 1.33 0.68 2.52
CA PHE A 123 1.97 1.81 3.16
C PHE A 123 2.19 2.87 2.09
N VAL A 124 1.66 4.05 2.33
CA VAL A 124 1.74 5.21 1.42
C VAL A 124 2.35 6.39 2.14
N LYS A 125 2.87 7.36 1.39
CA LYS A 125 3.26 8.66 1.97
C LYS A 125 2.04 9.30 2.63
N GLU A 126 2.17 9.74 3.88
CA GLU A 126 1.08 10.35 4.66
C GLU A 126 0.38 11.48 3.88
N GLU A 127 1.15 12.34 3.24
CA GLU A 127 0.67 13.47 2.43
C GLU A 127 -0.29 13.07 1.28
N TRP A 128 -0.21 11.82 0.81
CA TRP A 128 -1.16 11.29 -0.18
C TRP A 128 -2.53 11.01 0.43
N LEU A 129 -2.55 10.60 1.70
CA LEU A 129 -3.78 10.42 2.45
C LEU A 129 -4.34 11.73 2.98
N GLU A 130 -3.69 12.86 2.78
CA GLU A 130 -4.23 14.20 3.06
C GLU A 130 -4.93 14.82 1.84
N SER A 131 -4.45 14.49 0.64
CA SER A 131 -4.99 14.99 -0.63
C SER A 131 -6.14 14.12 -1.15
N GLN A 132 -7.28 14.76 -1.44
CA GLN A 132 -8.42 14.07 -2.05
C GLN A 132 -8.04 13.37 -3.37
N TYR A 133 -7.24 14.03 -4.21
CA TYR A 133 -6.81 13.46 -5.49
C TYR A 133 -6.08 12.13 -5.29
N TYR A 134 -5.09 12.07 -4.40
CA TYR A 134 -4.31 10.86 -4.20
C TYR A 134 -5.10 9.76 -3.50
N ARG A 135 -6.07 10.10 -2.62
CA ARG A 135 -7.00 9.12 -2.04
C ARG A 135 -7.85 8.43 -3.11
N ASP A 136 -8.34 9.20 -4.09
CA ASP A 136 -9.18 8.68 -5.17
C ASP A 136 -8.37 7.93 -6.24
N HIS A 137 -7.05 8.15 -6.26
CA HIS A 137 -6.12 7.55 -7.20
C HIS A 137 -5.03 6.72 -6.50
N LEU A 138 -5.33 6.11 -5.35
CA LEU A 138 -4.38 5.18 -4.72
C LEU A 138 -4.06 4.03 -5.69
N PRO A 139 -2.83 3.49 -5.68
CA PRO A 139 -2.48 2.40 -6.58
C PRO A 139 -3.47 1.25 -6.42
N LEU A 140 -4.16 0.91 -7.51
CA LEU A 140 -5.02 -0.27 -7.63
C LEU A 140 -4.26 -1.30 -8.45
N GLU A 141 -4.14 -2.51 -7.93
CA GLU A 141 -3.59 -3.63 -8.70
C GLU A 141 -4.62 -4.07 -9.73
N ASP A 142 -4.14 -4.43 -10.92
CA ASP A 142 -4.97 -4.87 -12.06
C ASP A 142 -6.01 -3.85 -12.56
N ALA A 143 -5.91 -2.58 -12.15
CA ALA A 143 -6.67 -1.53 -12.82
C ALA A 143 -6.23 -1.52 -14.29
N PRO A 144 -7.16 -1.69 -15.26
CA PRO A 144 -6.82 -1.48 -16.65
C PRO A 144 -6.21 -0.09 -16.75
N GLY A 145 -5.20 0.07 -17.61
CA GLY A 145 -4.45 1.32 -17.81
C GLY A 145 -5.31 2.47 -18.35
N TRP A 146 -6.41 2.79 -17.69
CA TRP A 146 -7.00 4.11 -17.64
C TRP A 146 -5.88 5.02 -17.18
N MET A 147 -5.33 5.77 -18.11
CA MET A 147 -4.67 7.02 -17.78
C MET A 147 -5.77 7.98 -17.38
N PRO A 148 -5.78 8.55 -16.17
CA PRO A 148 -6.65 9.69 -15.92
C PRO A 148 -6.37 10.77 -16.98
N GLU A 149 -7.43 11.40 -17.50
CA GLU A 149 -7.32 12.54 -18.42
C GLU A 149 -6.49 13.70 -17.83
N TYR A 150 -6.22 13.65 -16.53
CA TYR A 150 -5.32 14.55 -15.82
C TYR A 150 -4.00 13.87 -15.47
N PRO A 151 -2.85 14.49 -15.78
CA PRO A 151 -1.58 14.03 -15.27
C PRO A 151 -1.63 13.98 -13.74
N PHE A 152 -1.01 12.96 -13.14
CA PHE A 152 -0.76 12.97 -11.70
C PHE A 152 -0.12 14.31 -11.36
N PRO A 153 -0.66 15.07 -10.39
CA PRO A 153 0.04 16.22 -9.88
C PRO A 153 1.43 15.75 -9.42
N PRO A 154 2.44 16.64 -9.42
CA PRO A 154 3.70 16.30 -8.77
C PRO A 154 3.41 15.81 -7.35
N ALA A 155 4.05 14.71 -6.95
CA ALA A 155 4.05 14.29 -5.56
C ALA A 155 4.46 15.50 -4.70
N PRO A 156 3.72 15.81 -3.62
CA PRO A 156 4.12 16.89 -2.72
C PRO A 156 5.53 16.67 -2.15
#